data_AF-A0A3Q0IW42-F1
#
_entry.id   AF-A0A3Q0IW42-F1
#
_cell.length_a   1.000
_cell.length_b   1.000
_cell.length_c   1.000
_cell.angle_alpha   90.00
_cell.angle_beta   90.00
_cell.angle_gamma   90.00
#
_symmetry.space_group_name_H-M   'P 1'
#
loop_
_entity.id
_entity.type
_entity.pdbx_description
1 polymer ?
#
loop_
_entity_poly.entity_id
_entity_poly.type
_entity_poly.pdbx_seq_one_letter_code
_entity_poly.pdbx_strand_id
1 'polypeptide(L)'
;MTLRTVLLSLQALMAAAEPDDPQDAVVAKQYKENPEMFTLTARHWTNVYAGGPSKNPDFDSKIQRLTDMGVMSHDARVALSTYNWELERATEAIFT
;
A
#
# COMPACT_ATOMS: atom_id res chain seq x y z
N MET A 1 -28.90 -8.32 -10.34
CA MET A 1 -27.43 -8.25 -10.50
C MET A 1 -26.90 -9.61 -10.93
N THR A 2 -25.86 -9.66 -11.76
CA THR A 2 -25.18 -10.90 -12.18
C THR A 2 -23.70 -10.85 -11.76
N LEU A 3 -23.00 -12.00 -11.77
CA LEU A 3 -21.56 -12.05 -11.50
C LEU A 3 -20.77 -11.11 -12.42
N ARG A 4 -21.13 -11.05 -13.71
CA ARG A 4 -20.52 -10.13 -14.68
C ARG A 4 -20.66 -8.67 -14.24
N THR A 5 -21.84 -8.25 -13.79
CA THR A 5 -22.04 -6.86 -13.36
C THR A 5 -21.27 -6.54 -12.09
N VAL A 6 -21.19 -7.49 -11.15
CA VAL A 6 -20.41 -7.30 -9.91
C VAL A 6 -18.91 -7.15 -10.21
N LEU A 7 -18.35 -8.00 -11.07
CA LEU A 7 -16.93 -7.91 -11.44
C LEU A 7 -16.59 -6.60 -12.16
N LEU A 8 -17.48 -6.12 -13.04
CA LEU A 8 -17.30 -4.82 -13.69
C LEU A 8 -17.38 -3.66 -12.70
N SER A 9 -18.25 -3.74 -11.69
CA SER A 9 -18.32 -2.74 -10.62
C SER A 9 -17.04 -2.71 -9.79
N LEU A 10 -16.46 -3.87 -9.47
CA LEU A 10 -15.17 -3.94 -8.78
C LEU A 10 -14.03 -3.34 -9.63
N GLN A 11 -14.01 -3.62 -10.93
CA GLN A 11 -13.04 -3.01 -11.83
C GLN A 11 -13.19 -1.48 -11.89
N ALA A 12 -14.44 -0.98 -11.91
CA ALA A 12 -14.71 0.45 -11.87
C ALA A 12 -14.26 1.09 -10.55
N LEU A 13 -14.47 0.41 -9.41
CA LEU A 13 -14.01 0.86 -8.10
C LEU A 13 -12.48 1.00 -8.03
N MET A 14 -11.74 0.10 -8.68
CA MET A 14 -10.28 0.21 -8.77
C MET A 14 -9.82 1.42 -9.60
N ALA A 15 -10.66 1.91 -10.53
CA ALA A 15 -10.35 3.08 -11.36
C ALA A 15 -10.81 4.41 -10.73
N ALA A 16 -11.81 4.37 -9.87
CA ALA A 16 -12.38 5.53 -9.17
C ALA A 16 -12.61 5.17 -7.70
N ALA A 17 -11.61 5.45 -6.86
CA ALA A 17 -11.71 5.26 -5.42
C ALA A 17 -12.65 6.31 -4.80
N GLU A 18 -13.40 5.89 -3.77
CA GLU A 18 -14.27 6.76 -2.98
C GLU A 18 -13.67 6.97 -1.59
N PRO A 19 -12.84 8.01 -1.38
CA PRO A 19 -12.09 8.16 -0.15
C PRO A 19 -12.93 8.78 0.98
N ASP A 20 -14.13 9.31 0.70
CA ASP A 20 -15.06 9.84 1.70
C ASP A 20 -15.90 8.75 2.40
N ASP A 21 -15.98 7.55 1.81
CA ASP A 21 -16.55 6.34 2.43
C ASP A 21 -15.52 5.19 2.45
N PRO A 22 -14.47 5.28 3.28
CA PRO A 22 -13.32 4.40 3.17
C PRO A 22 -13.52 3.05 3.85
N GLN A 23 -13.09 1.99 3.18
CA GLN A 23 -12.93 0.67 3.81
C GLN A 23 -11.69 0.61 4.74
N ASP A 24 -10.62 1.31 4.35
CA ASP A 24 -9.38 1.44 5.11
C ASP A 24 -9.05 2.93 5.28
N ALA A 25 -9.09 3.40 6.53
CA ALA A 25 -8.89 4.80 6.86
C ALA A 25 -7.45 5.28 6.61
N VAL A 26 -6.44 4.42 6.75
CA VAL A 26 -5.03 4.77 6.52
C VAL A 26 -4.77 4.98 5.05
N VAL A 27 -5.25 4.05 4.20
CA VAL A 27 -5.11 4.15 2.75
C VAL A 27 -5.87 5.36 2.22
N ALA A 28 -7.09 5.61 2.70
CA ALA A 28 -7.87 6.78 2.31
C ALA A 28 -7.21 8.10 2.75
N LYS A 29 -6.60 8.13 3.94
CA LYS A 29 -5.82 9.28 4.39
C LYS A 29 -4.62 9.53 3.47
N GLN A 30 -3.85 8.50 3.14
CA GLN A 30 -2.74 8.64 2.19
C GLN A 30 -3.22 9.09 0.80
N TYR A 31 -4.36 8.59 0.33
CA TYR A 31 -4.98 9.02 -0.93
C TYR A 31 -5.31 10.51 -0.94
N LYS A 32 -5.91 11.02 0.14
CA LYS A 32 -6.32 12.43 0.25
C LYS A 32 -5.14 13.38 0.51
N GLU A 33 -4.26 13.02 1.44
CA GLU A 33 -3.19 13.90 1.92
C GLU A 33 -1.91 13.81 1.06
N ASN A 34 -1.63 12.65 0.47
CA ASN A 34 -0.42 12.41 -0.31
C ASN A 34 -0.68 11.50 -1.54
N PRO A 35 -1.37 12.02 -2.57
CA PRO A 35 -1.79 11.23 -3.74
C PRO A 35 -0.62 10.66 -4.56
N GLU A 36 0.53 11.34 -4.57
CA GLU A 36 1.75 10.84 -5.22
C GLU A 36 2.28 9.60 -4.51
N MET A 37 2.40 9.66 -3.17
CA MET A 37 2.81 8.52 -2.37
C MET A 37 1.81 7.37 -2.46
N PHE A 38 0.50 7.66 -2.42
CA PHE A 38 -0.53 6.65 -2.64
C PHE A 38 -0.33 5.93 -3.98
N THR A 39 -0.06 6.66 -5.06
CA THR A 39 0.16 6.08 -6.39
C THR A 39 1.38 5.16 -6.40
N LEU A 40 2.47 5.56 -5.76
CA LEU A 40 3.68 4.74 -5.64
C LEU A 40 3.43 3.48 -4.79
N THR A 41 2.76 3.63 -3.65
CA THR A 41 2.37 2.52 -2.78
C THR A 41 1.47 1.54 -3.53
N ALA A 42 0.41 2.01 -4.20
CA ALA A 42 -0.51 1.17 -4.96
C ALA A 42 0.21 0.40 -6.09
N ARG A 43 1.13 1.06 -6.80
CA ARG A 43 1.97 0.41 -7.83
C ARG A 43 2.87 -0.67 -7.25
N HIS A 44 3.50 -0.40 -6.11
CA HIS A 44 4.36 -1.37 -5.40
C HIS A 44 3.56 -2.60 -4.96
N TRP A 45 2.41 -2.39 -4.33
CA TRP A 45 1.52 -3.48 -3.92
C TRP A 45 1.01 -4.29 -5.12
N THR A 46 0.69 -3.61 -6.23
CA THR A 46 0.31 -4.28 -7.48
C THR A 46 1.45 -5.13 -8.04
N ASN A 47 2.70 -4.66 -8.00
CA ASN A 47 3.85 -5.45 -8.43
C ASN A 47 4.03 -6.72 -7.59
N VAL A 48 3.97 -6.58 -6.26
CA VAL A 48 4.26 -7.67 -5.32
C VAL A 48 3.16 -8.72 -5.29
N TYR A 49 1.89 -8.30 -5.26
CA TYR A 49 0.76 -9.22 -5.03
C TYR A 49 -0.05 -9.55 -6.29
N ALA A 50 0.06 -8.74 -7.35
CA ALA A 50 -0.71 -8.90 -8.58
C ALA A 50 0.15 -8.97 -9.86
N GLY A 51 1.48 -9.04 -9.72
CA GLY A 51 2.39 -9.19 -10.87
C GLY A 51 2.50 -7.96 -11.78
N GLY A 52 2.13 -6.77 -11.28
CA GLY A 52 2.30 -5.52 -12.02
C GLY A 52 3.76 -5.24 -12.40
N PRO A 53 4.05 -4.43 -13.45
CA PRO A 53 5.42 -4.23 -13.95
C PRO A 53 6.28 -3.28 -13.11
N SER A 54 5.66 -2.48 -12.23
CA SER A 54 6.30 -1.34 -11.56
C SER A 54 7.05 -1.76 -10.30
N LYS A 55 8.37 -1.96 -10.42
CA LYS A 55 9.26 -2.18 -9.26
C LYS A 55 9.78 -0.86 -8.71
N ASN A 56 9.82 -0.74 -7.38
CA ASN A 56 10.41 0.41 -6.70
C ASN A 56 11.57 -0.04 -5.79
N PRO A 57 12.83 0.08 -6.27
CA PRO A 57 14.00 -0.35 -5.51
C PRO A 57 14.18 0.35 -4.16
N ASP A 58 13.71 1.59 -4.01
CA ASP A 58 13.78 2.32 -2.72
C ASP A 58 12.89 1.64 -1.68
N PHE A 59 11.66 1.28 -2.08
CA PHE A 59 10.71 0.60 -1.20
C PHE A 59 11.20 -0.80 -0.81
N ASP A 60 11.75 -1.55 -1.76
CA ASP A 60 12.35 -2.84 -1.50
C ASP A 60 13.54 -2.73 -0.54
N SER A 61 14.39 -1.71 -0.70
CA SER A 61 15.52 -1.48 0.21
C SER A 61 15.08 -1.16 1.64
N LYS A 62 14.01 -0.37 1.81
CA LYS A 62 13.43 -0.07 3.13
C LYS A 62 12.83 -1.31 3.79
N ILE A 63 12.12 -2.14 3.03
CA ILE A 63 11.56 -3.41 3.52
C ILE A 63 12.68 -4.36 3.92
N GLN A 64 13.76 -4.43 3.14
CA GLN A 64 14.91 -5.27 3.45
C GLN A 64 15.52 -4.88 4.81
N ARG A 65 15.69 -3.59 5.08
CA ARG A 65 16.21 -3.12 6.39
C ARG A 65 15.37 -3.59 7.58
N LEU A 66 14.04 -3.52 7.48
CA LEU A 66 13.16 -4.03 8.53
C LEU A 66 13.20 -5.57 8.62
N THR A 67 13.35 -6.23 7.48
CA THR A 67 13.50 -7.69 7.42
C THR A 67 14.81 -8.14 8.08
N ASP A 68 15.89 -7.40 7.90
CA ASP A 68 17.19 -7.64 8.55
C ASP A 68 17.10 -7.47 10.08
N MET A 69 16.13 -6.69 10.58
CA MET A 69 15.82 -6.56 12.00
C MET A 69 14.88 -7.67 12.53
N GLY A 70 14.50 -8.64 11.70
CA GLY A 70 13.65 -9.78 12.07
C GLY A 70 12.16 -9.58 11.83
N VAL A 71 11.74 -8.49 11.19
CA VAL A 71 10.32 -8.26 10.84
C VAL A 71 9.95 -9.04 9.59
N MET A 72 8.76 -9.62 9.54
CA MET A 72 8.28 -10.30 8.33
C MET A 72 8.10 -9.30 7.18
N SER A 73 8.48 -9.69 5.96
CA SER A 73 8.46 -8.77 4.81
C SER A 73 7.06 -8.23 4.47
N HIS A 74 5.99 -8.95 4.79
CA HIS A 74 4.62 -8.46 4.66
C HIS A 74 4.34 -7.35 5.68
N ASP A 75 4.62 -7.60 6.96
CA ASP A 75 4.38 -6.67 8.05
C ASP A 75 5.23 -5.40 7.90
N ALA A 76 6.49 -5.56 7.48
CA ALA A 76 7.37 -4.44 7.14
C ALA A 76 6.78 -3.57 6.02
N ARG A 77 6.19 -4.20 4.98
CA ARG A 77 5.55 -3.48 3.87
C ARG A 77 4.28 -2.76 4.33
N VAL A 78 3.46 -3.38 5.19
CA VAL A 78 2.27 -2.76 5.78
C VAL A 78 2.68 -1.53 6.59
N ALA A 79 3.59 -1.70 7.54
CA ALA A 79 4.07 -0.61 8.40
C ALA A 79 4.65 0.54 7.57
N LEU A 80 5.57 0.26 6.63
CA LEU A 80 6.12 1.30 5.77
C LEU A 80 5.04 2.01 4.95
N SER A 81 4.06 1.29 4.41
CA SER A 81 2.96 1.89 3.63
C SER A 81 2.08 2.80 4.49
N THR A 82 1.83 2.42 5.75
CA THR A 82 1.05 3.19 6.73
C THR A 82 1.73 4.50 7.12
N TYR A 83 3.06 4.51 7.21
CA TYR A 83 3.86 5.68 7.62
C TYR A 83 4.56 6.36 6.44
N ASN A 84 3.94 6.40 5.25
CA ASN A 84 4.46 7.12 4.08
C ASN A 84 5.93 6.77 3.72
N TRP A 85 6.30 5.52 3.91
CA TRP A 85 7.65 5.01 3.65
C TRP A 85 8.77 5.72 4.43
N GLU A 86 8.42 6.31 5.56
CA GLU A 86 9.36 6.86 6.55
C GLU A 86 9.88 5.72 7.43
N LEU A 87 11.13 5.31 7.21
CA LEU A 87 11.74 4.17 7.89
C LEU A 87 11.76 4.34 9.41
N GLU A 88 12.10 5.53 9.89
CA GLU A 88 12.21 5.83 11.33
C GLU A 88 10.86 5.63 12.04
N ARG A 89 9.79 6.23 11.51
CA ARG A 89 8.43 6.12 12.05
C ARG A 89 7.87 4.70 11.97
N ALA A 90 8.12 4.01 10.86
CA ALA A 90 7.69 2.62 10.70
C ALA A 90 8.42 1.70 11.69
N THR A 91 9.72 1.93 11.91
CA THR A 91 10.52 1.17 12.89
C THR A 91 10.01 1.43 14.31
N GLU A 92 9.81 2.69 14.68
CA GLU A 92 9.26 3.07 15.99
C GLU A 92 7.91 2.40 16.25
N ALA A 93 7.01 2.38 15.26
CA ALA A 93 5.70 1.75 15.37
C ALA A 93 5.73 0.21 15.47
N ILE A 94 6.77 -0.44 14.96
CA ILE A 94 6.91 -1.90 15.04
C ILE A 94 7.46 -2.35 16.41
N PHE A 95 8.37 -1.56 16.98
CA PHE A 95 9.11 -1.94 18.19
C PHE A 95 8.61 -1.24 19.48
N THR A 96 7.53 -0.47 19.39
CA THR A 96 6.80 0.13 20.53
C THR A 96 5.53 -0.66 20.80
#